data_AF-A0A3M3BB48-F1
#
_entry.id   AF-A0A3M3BB48-F1
#
_cell.length_a   1.000
_cell.length_b   1.000
_cell.length_c   1.000
_cell.angle_alpha   90.00
_cell.angle_beta   90.00
_cell.angle_gamma   90.00
#
_symmetry.space_group_name_H-M   'P 1'
#
loop_
_entity.id
_entity.type
_entity.pdbx_description
1 polymer ?
#
loop_
_entity_poly.entity_id
_entity_poly.type
_entity_poly.pdbx_seq_one_letter_code
_entity_poly.pdbx_strand_id
1 'polypeptide(L)'
;MSRKPGAIHAVEIESAISDLALEPFDAAVFPFTFLAAFGNKETALKRLRAGNNASDVPGGVLLRSNIHIATCEPETVRETLKALRASSATTKAKARFILATDGKTLEAEELITGETITCDYPDFPNHFGFLLPLAGISTIKEIKDNPIDVRATSRLNKLYVELLNENPGWANAKRRADMNHFMARLVFCFFAEDTDIFNGDGLFTKTIEPVSERDGSNIDQVLSEIFRAMNIKLAERATAQPRLPSWANTFPYVNGGLFSVKTIRSDTGTGMHP
;
A
#
# COMPACT_ATOMS: atom_id res chain seq x y z
N MET A 1 -24.12 -13.92 6.60
CA MET A 1 -23.38 -13.21 7.66
C MET A 1 -23.36 -11.72 7.32
N SER A 2 -24.17 -10.92 8.02
CA SER A 2 -24.21 -9.46 7.84
C SER A 2 -22.90 -8.83 8.32
N ARG A 3 -22.29 -8.02 7.45
CA ARG A 3 -21.06 -7.25 7.73
C ARG A 3 -21.32 -6.23 8.84
N LYS A 4 -20.42 -6.13 9.83
CA LYS A 4 -20.33 -4.94 10.68
C LYS A 4 -19.77 -3.78 9.84
N PRO A 5 -20.43 -2.61 9.76
CA PRO A 5 -19.88 -1.45 9.07
C PRO A 5 -18.78 -0.81 9.92
N GLY A 6 -17.61 -0.54 9.33
CA GLY A 6 -16.58 0.34 9.91
C GLY A 6 -15.30 -0.30 10.46
N ALA A 7 -14.98 -1.56 10.15
CA ALA A 7 -13.68 -2.13 10.49
C ALA A 7 -12.69 -1.90 9.32
N ILE A 8 -11.59 -1.20 9.59
CA ILE A 8 -10.48 -1.02 8.64
C ILE A 8 -9.80 -2.37 8.39
N HIS A 9 -9.39 -2.64 7.15
CA HIS A 9 -8.74 -3.89 6.76
C HIS A 9 -7.21 -3.80 6.88
N ALA A 10 -6.54 -4.95 7.11
CA ALA A 10 -5.08 -5.00 7.23
C ALA A 10 -4.34 -4.40 6.02
N VAL A 11 -4.89 -4.56 4.82
CA VAL A 11 -4.37 -3.99 3.57
C VAL A 11 -4.47 -2.46 3.58
N GLU A 12 -5.59 -1.90 4.06
CA GLU A 12 -5.78 -0.45 4.16
C GLU A 12 -4.84 0.17 5.20
N ILE A 13 -4.61 -0.53 6.32
CA ILE A 13 -3.63 -0.15 7.33
C ILE A 13 -2.23 -0.13 6.74
N GLU A 14 -1.84 -1.21 6.05
CA GLU A 14 -0.52 -1.32 5.40
C GLU A 14 -0.30 -0.19 4.39
N SER A 15 -1.29 0.12 3.56
CA SER A 15 -1.18 1.24 2.62
C SER A 15 -0.96 2.56 3.37
N ALA A 16 -1.76 2.83 4.40
CA ALA A 16 -1.73 4.11 5.11
C ALA A 16 -0.42 4.35 5.87
N ILE A 17 0.17 3.31 6.45
CA ILE A 17 1.47 3.42 7.11
C ILE A 17 2.64 3.50 6.10
N SER A 18 2.53 2.82 4.96
CA SER A 18 3.52 2.91 3.89
C SER A 18 3.54 4.32 3.31
N ASP A 19 2.37 4.93 3.13
CA ASP A 19 2.25 6.33 2.72
C ASP A 19 2.82 7.27 3.80
N LEU A 20 2.52 7.03 5.08
CA LEU A 20 3.10 7.80 6.19
C LEU A 20 4.63 7.75 6.22
N ALA A 21 5.24 6.60 5.92
CA ALA A 21 6.69 6.43 5.93
C ALA A 21 7.40 7.16 4.77
N LEU A 22 6.68 7.47 3.68
CA LEU A 22 7.21 8.17 2.51
C LEU A 22 7.15 9.69 2.64
N GLU A 23 6.22 10.20 3.46
CA GLU A 23 6.10 11.64 3.72
C GLU A 23 7.26 12.15 4.59
N PRO A 24 7.67 13.43 4.44
CA PRO A 24 8.62 14.05 5.35
C PRO A 24 8.15 13.94 6.80
N PHE A 25 9.04 13.48 7.68
CA PHE A 25 8.70 13.30 9.09
C PHE A 25 8.38 14.64 9.77
N ASP A 26 7.18 14.73 10.35
CA ASP A 26 6.73 15.82 11.22
C ASP A 26 6.39 15.26 12.60
N ALA A 27 7.23 15.58 13.59
CA ALA A 27 7.08 15.10 14.97
C ALA A 27 5.73 15.51 15.60
N ALA A 28 5.20 16.70 15.29
CA ALA A 28 3.96 17.18 15.89
C ALA A 28 2.73 16.48 15.30
N VAL A 29 2.82 16.05 14.05
CA VAL A 29 1.71 15.45 13.30
C VAL A 29 1.73 13.92 13.37
N PHE A 30 2.92 13.31 13.41
CA PHE A 30 3.13 11.86 13.30
C PHE A 30 2.22 11.02 14.20
N PRO A 31 2.11 11.25 15.54
CA PRO A 31 1.30 10.38 16.39
C PRO A 31 -0.16 10.32 15.95
N PHE A 32 -0.68 11.41 15.40
CA PHE A 32 -2.08 11.49 14.99
C PHE A 32 -2.30 10.83 13.63
N THR A 33 -1.40 11.02 12.67
CA THR A 33 -1.48 10.35 11.36
C THR A 33 -1.28 8.84 11.52
N PHE A 34 -0.34 8.43 12.37
CA PHE A 34 -0.18 7.04 12.76
C PHE A 34 -1.47 6.46 13.34
N LEU A 35 -2.08 7.12 14.35
CA LEU A 35 -3.34 6.64 14.93
C LEU A 35 -4.49 6.61 13.91
N ALA A 36 -4.55 7.56 12.98
CA ALA A 36 -5.53 7.57 11.90
C ALA A 36 -5.39 6.34 10.99
N ALA A 37 -4.16 5.91 10.68
CA ALA A 37 -3.88 4.72 9.88
C ALA A 37 -4.44 3.42 10.50
N PHE A 38 -4.66 3.38 11.81
CA PHE A 38 -5.32 2.26 12.52
C PHE A 38 -6.82 2.48 12.77
N GLY A 39 -7.45 3.41 12.05
CA GLY A 39 -8.91 3.61 12.06
C GLY A 39 -9.44 4.49 13.19
N ASN A 40 -8.59 5.27 13.87
CA ASN A 40 -9.06 6.24 14.86
C ASN A 40 -9.80 7.39 14.18
N LYS A 41 -11.02 7.70 14.66
CA LYS A 41 -11.87 8.76 14.09
C LYS A 41 -11.27 10.14 14.29
N GLU A 42 -11.40 10.99 13.28
CA GLU A 42 -10.89 12.38 13.31
C GLU A 42 -11.40 13.18 14.52
N THR A 43 -12.64 12.95 14.96
CA THR A 43 -13.19 13.61 16.17
C THR A 43 -12.44 13.24 17.45
N ALA A 44 -11.94 12.00 17.57
CA ALA A 44 -11.12 11.57 18.70
C ALA A 44 -9.71 12.16 18.61
N LEU A 45 -9.12 12.17 17.41
CA LEU A 45 -7.78 12.74 17.16
C LEU A 45 -7.75 14.25 17.44
N LYS A 46 -8.77 15.00 16.99
CA LYS A 46 -8.92 16.43 17.29
C LYS A 46 -8.97 16.70 18.79
N ARG A 47 -9.65 15.85 19.57
CA ARG A 47 -9.69 15.97 21.04
C ARG A 47 -8.33 15.73 21.68
N LEU A 48 -7.57 14.73 21.21
CA LEU A 48 -6.22 14.48 21.68
C LEU A 48 -5.30 15.67 21.40
N ARG A 49 -5.38 16.27 20.20
CA ARG A 49 -4.65 17.49 19.83
C ARG A 49 -5.03 18.69 20.69
N ALA A 50 -6.31 18.85 21.01
CA ALA A 50 -6.83 19.99 21.78
C ALA A 50 -6.58 19.90 23.31
N GLY A 51 -5.70 18.99 23.76
CA GLY A 51 -5.28 18.92 25.17
C GLY A 51 -5.95 17.82 26.00
N ASN A 52 -6.81 16.98 25.43
CA ASN A 52 -7.31 15.77 26.12
C ASN A 52 -6.28 14.63 26.10
N ASN A 53 -5.01 14.98 26.16
CA ASN A 53 -3.88 14.08 26.13
C ASN A 53 -3.34 13.93 27.56
N ALA A 54 -3.42 12.71 28.10
CA ALA A 54 -3.04 12.41 29.49
C ALA A 54 -1.59 11.90 29.61
N SER A 55 -0.78 12.05 28.57
CA SER A 55 0.64 11.69 28.61
C SER A 55 1.39 12.52 29.65
N ASP A 56 2.27 11.87 30.41
CA ASP A 56 3.24 12.48 31.32
C ASP A 56 4.67 12.44 30.74
N VAL A 57 4.83 12.08 29.45
CA VAL A 57 6.11 12.01 28.74
C VAL A 57 6.21 13.15 27.72
N PRO A 58 7.33 13.89 27.64
CA PRO A 58 7.53 14.93 26.62
C PRO A 58 7.34 14.39 25.20
N GLY A 59 6.64 15.15 24.34
CA GLY A 59 6.29 14.69 22.99
C GLY A 59 5.29 13.53 22.95
N GLY A 60 4.73 13.13 24.10
CA GLY A 60 3.90 11.97 24.24
C GLY A 60 2.44 12.21 23.87
N VAL A 61 1.80 11.23 23.22
CA VAL A 61 0.37 11.13 22.93
C VAL A 61 -0.14 9.79 23.45
N LEU A 62 -1.09 9.85 24.38
CA LEU A 62 -1.60 8.66 25.06
C LEU A 62 -3.05 8.36 24.67
N LEU A 63 -3.26 7.18 24.08
CA LEU A 63 -4.58 6.62 23.79
C LEU A 63 -4.89 5.47 24.76
N ARG A 64 -5.87 5.70 25.65
CA ARG A 64 -6.26 4.76 26.69
C ARG A 64 -6.60 3.38 26.12
N SER A 65 -6.09 2.34 26.79
CA SER A 65 -6.27 0.93 26.42
C SER A 65 -5.71 0.53 25.05
N ASN A 66 -4.92 1.40 24.43
CA ASN A 66 -4.39 1.17 23.09
C ASN A 66 -2.87 1.38 23.04
N ILE A 67 -2.38 2.63 23.01
CA ILE A 67 -0.96 2.93 22.81
C ILE A 67 -0.52 4.23 23.50
N HIS A 68 0.75 4.28 23.93
CA HIS A 68 1.43 5.51 24.31
C HIS A 68 2.58 5.78 23.33
N ILE A 69 2.46 6.82 22.52
CA ILE A 69 3.43 7.21 21.49
C ILE A 69 4.22 8.41 22.00
N ALA A 70 5.52 8.52 21.75
CA ALA A 70 6.26 9.78 21.91
C ALA A 70 7.22 10.03 20.76
N THR A 71 7.23 11.24 20.25
CA THR A 71 8.29 11.72 19.35
C THR A 71 9.39 12.39 20.15
N CYS A 72 10.64 12.25 19.71
CA CYS A 72 11.80 12.71 20.48
C CYS A 72 12.89 13.31 19.61
N GLU A 73 13.90 13.88 20.27
CA GLU A 73 15.08 14.40 19.59
C GLU A 73 15.90 13.26 18.98
N PRO A 74 16.67 13.54 17.90
CA PRO A 74 17.53 12.55 17.26
C PRO A 74 18.38 11.76 18.26
N GLU A 75 18.49 10.44 18.05
CA GLU A 75 19.30 9.51 18.84
C GLU A 75 18.82 9.29 20.30
N THR A 76 17.65 9.82 20.68
CA THR A 76 17.08 9.64 22.05
C THR A 76 15.91 8.65 22.09
N VAL A 77 15.70 7.89 21.02
CA VAL A 77 14.56 6.97 20.85
C VAL A 77 14.50 5.93 21.98
N ARG A 78 15.65 5.34 22.32
CA ARG A 78 15.74 4.29 23.34
C ARG A 78 15.46 4.82 24.75
N GLU A 79 15.99 6.00 25.09
CA GLU A 79 15.69 6.68 26.35
C GLU A 79 14.20 7.02 26.45
N THR A 80 13.63 7.51 25.36
CA THR A 80 12.21 7.86 25.27
C THR A 80 11.32 6.63 25.43
N LEU A 81 11.65 5.51 24.80
CA LEU A 81 10.92 4.25 24.99
C LEU A 81 10.99 3.77 26.44
N LYS A 82 12.15 3.87 27.09
CA LYS A 82 12.28 3.57 28.53
C LYS A 82 11.41 4.48 29.38
N ALA A 83 11.34 5.78 29.06
CA ALA A 83 10.48 6.73 29.76
C ALA A 83 8.98 6.38 29.58
N LEU A 84 8.56 6.03 28.36
CA LEU A 84 7.21 5.52 28.08
C LEU A 84 6.89 4.25 28.90
N ARG A 85 7.85 3.32 29.00
CA ARG A 85 7.69 2.09 29.78
C ARG A 85 7.56 2.35 31.28
N ALA A 86 8.31 3.31 31.82
CA ALA A 86 8.30 3.67 33.24
C ALA A 86 7.16 4.62 33.63
N SER A 87 6.46 5.22 32.66
CA SER A 87 5.40 6.20 32.87
C SER A 87 4.22 5.62 33.67
N SER A 88 3.80 6.36 34.69
CA SER A 88 2.61 6.00 35.47
C SER A 88 1.32 6.16 34.64
N ALA A 89 1.31 7.10 33.69
CA ALA A 89 0.20 7.29 32.77
C ALA A 89 0.02 6.09 31.85
N THR A 90 1.10 5.51 31.32
CA THR A 90 1.08 4.26 30.53
C THR A 90 0.34 3.15 31.27
N THR A 91 0.73 2.89 32.52
CA THR A 91 0.12 1.85 33.34
C THR A 91 -1.34 2.15 33.67
N LYS A 92 -1.65 3.37 34.12
CA LYS A 92 -3.03 3.78 34.47
C LYS A 92 -3.98 3.71 33.28
N ALA A 93 -3.48 4.06 32.10
CA ALA A 93 -4.23 4.00 30.86
C ALA A 93 -4.41 2.57 30.34
N LYS A 94 -3.69 1.59 30.91
CA LYS A 94 -3.63 0.20 30.43
C LYS A 94 -3.21 0.16 28.96
N ALA A 95 -2.22 0.98 28.59
CA ALA A 95 -1.70 0.97 27.22
C ALA A 95 -1.24 -0.45 26.87
N ARG A 96 -1.54 -0.88 25.64
CA ARG A 96 -1.11 -2.18 25.14
C ARG A 96 0.24 -2.07 24.45
N PHE A 97 0.49 -0.95 23.77
CA PHE A 97 1.74 -0.67 23.08
C PHE A 97 2.40 0.60 23.63
N ILE A 98 3.72 0.66 23.50
CA ILE A 98 4.50 1.90 23.57
C ILE A 98 5.31 2.05 22.28
N LEU A 99 5.49 3.29 21.81
CA LEU A 99 6.24 3.58 20.58
C LEU A 99 7.01 4.89 20.73
N ALA A 100 8.29 4.88 20.41
CA ALA A 100 9.15 6.05 20.36
C ALA A 100 9.76 6.22 18.96
N THR A 101 9.90 7.45 18.48
CA THR A 101 10.61 7.73 17.22
C THR A 101 11.17 9.15 17.17
N ASP A 102 12.28 9.34 16.46
CA ASP A 102 12.87 10.64 16.11
C ASP A 102 12.74 10.95 14.60
N GLY A 103 11.99 10.12 13.86
CA GLY A 103 11.85 10.21 12.40
C GLY A 103 12.99 9.57 11.60
N LYS A 104 14.02 9.05 12.26
CA LYS A 104 15.10 8.24 11.65
C LYS A 104 15.06 6.81 12.12
N THR A 105 14.80 6.62 13.41
CA THR A 105 14.67 5.32 14.07
C THR A 105 13.30 5.24 14.73
N LEU A 106 12.73 4.03 14.76
CA LEU A 106 11.50 3.73 15.46
C LEU A 106 11.71 2.51 16.34
N GLU A 107 11.33 2.63 17.61
CA GLU A 107 11.23 1.50 18.53
C GLU A 107 9.81 1.40 19.07
N ALA A 108 9.29 0.18 19.18
CA ALA A 108 8.01 -0.06 19.85
C ALA A 108 8.01 -1.39 20.60
N GLU A 109 7.11 -1.49 21.58
CA GLU A 109 6.93 -2.70 22.39
C GLU A 109 5.45 -2.97 22.64
N GLU A 110 5.04 -4.24 22.53
CA GLU A 110 3.76 -4.71 23.06
C GLU A 110 3.94 -5.10 24.53
N LEU A 111 3.33 -4.33 25.43
CA LEU A 111 3.52 -4.48 26.88
C LEU A 111 2.97 -5.79 27.46
N ILE A 112 2.10 -6.50 26.73
CA ILE A 112 1.51 -7.76 27.18
C ILE A 112 2.46 -8.94 26.92
N THR A 113 3.04 -8.99 25.72
CA THR A 113 3.89 -10.11 25.29
C THR A 113 5.37 -9.83 25.48
N GLY A 114 5.76 -8.56 25.59
CA GLY A 114 7.15 -8.10 25.58
C GLY A 114 7.79 -8.15 24.19
N GLU A 115 7.02 -8.39 23.14
CA GLU A 115 7.52 -8.33 21.76
C GLU A 115 7.93 -6.89 21.41
N THR A 116 9.07 -6.73 20.74
CA THR A 116 9.66 -5.43 20.41
C THR A 116 9.97 -5.33 18.93
N ILE A 117 9.96 -4.11 18.41
CA ILE A 117 10.47 -3.75 17.09
C ILE A 117 11.51 -2.64 17.25
N THR A 118 12.58 -2.72 16.45
CA THR A 118 13.58 -1.66 16.27
C THR A 118 13.95 -1.65 14.80
N CYS A 119 13.75 -0.50 14.15
CA CYS A 119 13.99 -0.36 12.73
C CYS A 119 14.28 1.11 12.38
N ASP A 120 14.87 1.32 11.21
CA ASP A 120 14.89 2.63 10.58
C ASP A 120 13.44 3.03 10.25
N TYR A 121 13.14 4.32 10.36
CA TYR A 121 11.80 4.85 10.17
C TYR A 121 11.20 4.45 8.80
N PRO A 122 11.91 4.58 7.66
CA PRO A 122 11.35 4.16 6.37
C PRO A 122 10.96 2.67 6.30
N ASP A 123 11.54 1.84 7.17
CA ASP A 123 11.31 0.39 7.21
C ASP A 123 10.22 -0.03 8.19
N PHE A 124 9.67 0.87 9.02
CA PHE A 124 8.63 0.49 9.98
C PHE A 124 7.39 -0.17 9.34
N PRO A 125 6.97 0.15 8.08
CA PRO A 125 5.88 -0.57 7.42
C PRO A 125 6.15 -2.07 7.24
N ASN A 126 7.43 -2.49 7.23
CA ASN A 126 7.82 -3.90 7.20
C ASN A 126 7.29 -4.67 8.42
N HIS A 127 7.02 -3.96 9.52
CA HIS A 127 6.59 -4.51 10.80
C HIS A 127 5.10 -4.29 11.09
N PHE A 128 4.28 -3.91 10.11
CA PHE A 128 2.88 -3.56 10.37
C PHE A 128 2.05 -4.67 11.03
N GLY A 129 2.37 -5.93 10.76
CA GLY A 129 1.74 -7.09 11.39
C GLY A 129 1.78 -7.02 12.92
N PHE A 130 2.86 -6.51 13.49
CA PHE A 130 3.01 -6.28 14.95
C PHE A 130 2.00 -5.25 15.49
N LEU A 131 1.58 -4.28 14.67
CA LEU A 131 0.70 -3.17 15.04
C LEU A 131 -0.78 -3.41 14.73
N LEU A 132 -1.13 -4.42 13.92
CA LEU A 132 -2.52 -4.77 13.59
C LEU A 132 -3.47 -4.87 14.80
N PRO A 133 -3.03 -5.33 15.99
CA PRO A 133 -3.91 -5.36 17.15
C PRO A 133 -4.38 -3.98 17.64
N LEU A 134 -3.71 -2.88 17.24
CA LEU A 134 -4.19 -1.50 17.48
C LEU A 134 -5.53 -1.21 16.79
N ALA A 135 -5.80 -1.86 15.66
CA ALA A 135 -7.05 -1.79 14.91
C ALA A 135 -8.06 -2.87 15.33
N GLY A 136 -7.77 -3.64 16.39
CA GLY A 136 -8.62 -4.75 16.85
C GLY A 136 -8.55 -5.99 15.95
N ILE A 137 -7.55 -6.09 15.08
CA ILE A 137 -7.33 -7.24 14.21
C ILE A 137 -6.44 -8.24 14.95
N SER A 138 -6.98 -9.43 15.21
CA SER A 138 -6.17 -10.55 15.69
C SER A 138 -5.27 -11.04 14.56
N THR A 139 -3.96 -11.01 14.77
CA THR A 139 -2.97 -11.49 13.81
C THR A 139 -3.08 -13.00 13.66
N ILE A 140 -3.55 -13.48 12.51
CA ILE A 140 -3.27 -14.86 12.08
C ILE A 140 -1.80 -14.86 11.66
N LYS A 141 -1.05 -15.88 12.10
CA LYS A 141 0.40 -15.98 11.92
C LYS A 141 0.84 -15.72 10.47
N GLU A 142 0.05 -16.14 9.50
CA GLU A 142 0.26 -15.96 8.05
C GLU A 142 0.41 -14.49 7.60
N ILE A 143 -0.37 -13.54 8.17
CA ILE A 143 -0.28 -12.11 7.83
C ILE A 143 1.00 -11.49 8.40
N LYS A 144 1.41 -11.97 9.58
CA LYS A 144 2.62 -11.50 10.26
C LYS A 144 3.89 -12.04 9.61
N ASP A 145 3.85 -13.29 9.14
CA ASP A 145 5.01 -13.98 8.56
C ASP A 145 5.23 -13.61 7.08
N ASN A 146 4.25 -13.00 6.41
CA ASN A 146 4.36 -12.64 5.00
C ASN A 146 3.96 -11.17 4.71
N PRO A 147 4.73 -10.20 5.22
CA PRO A 147 4.42 -8.79 5.02
C PRO A 147 4.53 -8.38 3.56
N ILE A 148 5.43 -8.99 2.78
CA ILE A 148 5.66 -8.66 1.36
C ILE A 148 4.39 -8.86 0.53
N ASP A 149 3.72 -10.01 0.67
CA ASP A 149 2.50 -10.31 -0.10
C ASP A 149 1.36 -9.36 0.25
N VAL A 150 1.26 -8.92 1.51
CA VAL A 150 0.25 -7.94 1.92
C VAL A 150 0.50 -6.59 1.28
N ARG A 151 1.77 -6.14 1.16
CA ARG A 151 2.06 -4.87 0.48
C ARG A 151 1.86 -4.95 -1.01
N ALA A 152 2.22 -6.07 -1.64
CA ALA A 152 1.94 -6.27 -3.06
C ALA A 152 0.43 -6.17 -3.31
N THR A 153 -0.37 -6.83 -2.47
CA THR A 153 -1.84 -6.75 -2.52
C THR A 153 -2.34 -5.33 -2.28
N SER A 154 -1.75 -4.61 -1.33
CA SER A 154 -2.09 -3.24 -0.98
C SER A 154 -1.80 -2.24 -2.11
N ARG A 155 -0.62 -2.33 -2.73
CA ARG A 155 -0.26 -1.52 -3.91
C ARG A 155 -1.20 -1.77 -5.08
N LEU A 156 -1.58 -3.03 -5.34
CA LEU A 156 -2.59 -3.36 -6.35
C LEU A 156 -3.97 -2.79 -6.03
N ASN A 157 -4.39 -2.83 -4.76
CA ASN A 157 -5.65 -2.23 -4.34
C ASN A 157 -5.63 -0.70 -4.46
N LYS A 158 -4.52 -0.05 -4.08
CA LYS A 158 -4.33 1.39 -4.25
C LYS A 158 -4.42 1.80 -5.71
N LEU A 159 -3.75 1.05 -6.61
CA LEU A 159 -3.86 1.26 -8.05
C LEU A 159 -5.32 1.12 -8.54
N TYR A 160 -6.04 0.09 -8.10
CA TYR A 160 -7.45 -0.09 -8.48
C TYR A 160 -8.34 1.08 -8.04
N VAL A 161 -8.17 1.57 -6.80
CA VAL A 161 -8.93 2.71 -6.27
C VAL A 161 -8.60 3.98 -7.05
N GLU A 162 -7.31 4.24 -7.32
CA GLU A 162 -6.88 5.44 -8.04
C GLU A 162 -7.41 5.47 -9.47
N LEU A 163 -7.33 4.34 -10.18
CA LEU A 163 -7.90 4.20 -11.52
C LEU A 163 -9.42 4.46 -11.53
N LEU A 164 -10.15 4.07 -10.47
CA LEU A 164 -11.58 4.39 -10.37
C LEU A 164 -11.86 5.86 -10.05
N ASN A 165 -11.00 6.51 -9.26
CA ASN A 165 -11.12 7.93 -8.94
C ASN A 165 -10.91 8.80 -10.19
N GLU A 166 -9.88 8.50 -10.97
CA GLU A 166 -9.58 9.17 -12.24
C GLU A 166 -10.57 8.79 -13.34
N ASN A 167 -11.23 7.63 -13.23
CA ASN A 167 -12.23 7.16 -14.18
C ASN A 167 -13.58 6.80 -13.53
N PRO A 168 -14.35 7.77 -13.02
CA PRO A 168 -15.61 7.48 -12.31
C PRO A 168 -16.62 6.68 -13.15
N GLY A 169 -16.57 6.84 -14.48
CA GLY A 169 -17.38 6.08 -15.45
C GLY A 169 -17.10 4.57 -15.47
N TRP A 170 -16.02 4.10 -14.84
CA TRP A 170 -15.64 2.69 -14.75
C TRP A 170 -16.14 1.99 -13.47
N ALA A 171 -16.57 2.75 -12.46
CA ALA A 171 -17.08 2.20 -11.20
C ALA A 171 -18.46 1.51 -11.34
N ASN A 172 -19.18 1.78 -12.43
CA ASN A 172 -20.51 1.21 -12.66
C ASN A 172 -20.45 -0.26 -13.09
N ALA A 173 -21.58 -0.96 -12.91
CA ALA A 173 -21.68 -2.38 -13.19
C ALA A 173 -21.38 -2.76 -14.66
N LYS A 174 -21.55 -1.83 -15.61
CA LYS A 174 -21.30 -2.10 -17.04
C LYS A 174 -19.81 -2.17 -17.38
N ARG A 175 -18.97 -1.40 -16.67
CA ARG A 175 -17.52 -1.29 -16.91
C ARG A 175 -16.67 -2.02 -15.87
N ARG A 176 -17.29 -2.59 -14.83
CA ARG A 176 -16.60 -3.40 -13.81
C ARG A 176 -15.83 -4.58 -14.42
N ALA A 177 -16.41 -5.24 -15.42
CA ALA A 177 -15.72 -6.34 -16.12
C ALA A 177 -14.45 -5.86 -16.82
N ASP A 178 -14.49 -4.67 -17.44
CA ASP A 178 -13.33 -4.07 -18.11
C ASP A 178 -12.23 -3.73 -17.11
N MET A 179 -12.58 -3.12 -15.97
CA MET A 179 -11.63 -2.81 -14.90
C MET A 179 -10.98 -4.09 -14.35
N ASN A 180 -11.79 -5.11 -14.04
CA ASN A 180 -11.29 -6.38 -13.53
C ASN A 180 -10.37 -7.08 -14.54
N HIS A 181 -10.70 -7.04 -15.84
CA HIS A 181 -9.83 -7.58 -16.88
C HIS A 181 -8.51 -6.81 -16.98
N PHE A 182 -8.54 -5.47 -16.90
CA PHE A 182 -7.33 -4.66 -16.91
C PHE A 182 -6.41 -5.01 -15.73
N MET A 183 -6.96 -5.04 -14.50
CA MET A 183 -6.19 -5.45 -13.33
C MET A 183 -5.65 -6.86 -13.43
N ALA A 184 -6.44 -7.81 -13.92
CA ALA A 184 -5.99 -9.19 -14.11
C ALA A 184 -4.81 -9.29 -15.10
N ARG A 185 -4.77 -8.44 -16.14
CA ARG A 185 -3.64 -8.35 -17.06
C ARG A 185 -2.39 -7.78 -16.40
N LEU A 186 -2.53 -6.74 -15.56
CA LEU A 186 -1.39 -6.19 -14.83
C LEU A 186 -0.82 -7.21 -13.83
N VAL A 187 -1.68 -7.86 -13.04
CA VAL A 187 -1.28 -8.93 -12.12
C VAL A 187 -0.59 -10.07 -12.87
N PHE A 188 -1.11 -10.47 -14.04
CA PHE A 188 -0.44 -11.45 -14.88
C PHE A 188 0.94 -10.98 -15.32
N CYS A 189 1.09 -9.71 -15.75
CA CYS A 189 2.38 -9.20 -16.22
C CYS A 189 3.42 -9.14 -15.10
N PHE A 190 3.04 -8.67 -13.90
CA PHE A 190 3.92 -8.67 -12.73
C PHE A 190 4.35 -10.09 -12.34
N PHE A 191 3.41 -11.05 -12.35
CA PHE A 191 3.75 -12.44 -12.10
C PHE A 191 4.62 -13.04 -13.21
N ALA A 192 4.34 -12.71 -14.46
CA ALA A 192 5.03 -13.28 -15.62
C ALA A 192 6.46 -12.74 -15.80
N GLU A 193 6.77 -11.53 -15.33
CA GLU A 193 8.12 -10.97 -15.39
C GLU A 193 9.05 -11.47 -14.28
N ASP A 194 8.47 -11.89 -13.15
CA ASP A 194 9.17 -12.52 -12.02
C ASP A 194 9.24 -14.06 -12.14
N THR A 195 8.73 -14.60 -13.24
CA THR A 195 8.76 -16.03 -13.56
C THR A 195 9.30 -16.26 -14.97
N ASP A 196 9.62 -17.51 -15.32
CA ASP A 196 10.09 -17.88 -16.67
C ASP A 196 9.00 -17.84 -17.76
N ILE A 197 7.89 -17.12 -17.52
CA ILE A 197 6.84 -16.90 -18.54
C ILE A 197 7.30 -15.84 -19.54
N PHE A 198 7.87 -14.74 -19.08
CA PHE A 198 8.52 -13.76 -19.95
C PHE A 198 9.99 -14.12 -20.19
N ASN A 199 10.50 -13.70 -21.34
CA ASN A 199 11.89 -13.97 -21.69
C ASN A 199 12.81 -13.02 -20.90
N GLY A 200 13.44 -13.57 -19.86
CA GLY A 200 14.38 -12.86 -19.00
C GLY A 200 13.72 -12.02 -17.92
N ASP A 201 14.53 -11.62 -16.93
CA ASP A 201 14.03 -11.00 -15.70
C ASP A 201 13.49 -9.59 -15.94
N GLY A 202 12.27 -9.31 -15.46
CA GLY A 202 11.71 -7.97 -15.42
C GLY A 202 11.37 -7.37 -16.78
N LEU A 203 11.04 -8.19 -17.79
CA LEU A 203 10.74 -7.72 -19.15
C LEU A 203 9.65 -6.64 -19.18
N PHE A 204 8.62 -6.77 -18.35
CA PHE A 204 7.51 -5.82 -18.32
C PHE A 204 7.95 -4.46 -17.78
N THR A 205 8.55 -4.43 -16.60
CA THR A 205 9.09 -3.22 -15.98
C THR A 205 10.14 -2.55 -16.88
N LYS A 206 11.10 -3.32 -17.41
CA LYS A 206 12.18 -2.82 -18.29
C LYS A 206 11.67 -2.32 -19.65
N THR A 207 10.47 -2.69 -20.06
CA THR A 207 9.84 -2.14 -21.27
C THR A 207 9.11 -0.85 -20.96
N ILE A 208 8.35 -0.81 -19.87
CA ILE A 208 7.53 0.35 -19.49
C ILE A 208 8.40 1.55 -19.15
N GLU A 209 9.42 1.37 -18.32
CA GLU A 209 10.24 2.46 -17.77
C GLU A 209 10.89 3.36 -18.85
N PRO A 210 11.54 2.85 -19.91
CA PRO A 210 12.14 3.69 -20.94
C PRO A 210 11.18 4.16 -22.04
N VAL A 211 10.03 3.52 -22.22
CA VAL A 211 9.09 3.83 -23.32
C VAL A 211 7.98 4.79 -22.86
N SER A 212 7.70 4.83 -21.57
CA SER A 212 6.67 5.70 -21.00
C SER A 212 7.20 7.11 -20.75
N GLU A 213 6.37 8.12 -21.02
CA GLU A 213 6.67 9.50 -20.67
C GLU A 213 6.71 9.66 -19.15
N ARG A 214 7.51 10.62 -18.67
CA ARG A 214 7.68 10.86 -17.22
C ARG A 214 6.38 11.24 -16.50
N ASP A 215 5.46 11.87 -17.23
CA ASP A 215 4.14 12.25 -16.73
C ASP A 215 3.09 11.15 -16.91
N GLY A 216 3.48 9.98 -17.44
CA GLY A 216 2.59 8.84 -17.68
C GLY A 216 1.62 9.03 -18.86
N SER A 217 1.70 10.14 -19.60
CA SER A 217 0.68 10.52 -20.60
C SER A 217 0.47 9.51 -21.75
N ASN A 218 1.42 8.61 -21.99
CA ASN A 218 1.34 7.57 -23.03
C ASN A 218 1.24 6.13 -22.47
N ILE A 219 1.11 5.94 -21.16
CA ILE A 219 1.18 4.60 -20.54
C ILE A 219 0.02 3.69 -21.01
N ASP A 220 -1.15 4.26 -21.32
CA ASP A 220 -2.28 3.52 -21.90
C ASP A 220 -1.92 2.91 -23.26
N GLN A 221 -1.22 3.67 -24.10
CA GLN A 221 -0.75 3.23 -25.40
C GLN A 221 0.31 2.14 -25.23
N VAL A 222 1.26 2.33 -24.30
CA VAL A 222 2.32 1.35 -24.04
C VAL A 222 1.72 0.02 -23.60
N LEU A 223 0.86 0.05 -22.57
CA LEU A 223 0.17 -1.13 -22.06
C LEU A 223 -0.71 -1.79 -23.13
N SER A 224 -1.41 -0.99 -23.94
CA SER A 224 -2.24 -1.50 -25.04
C SER A 224 -1.44 -2.29 -26.06
N GLU A 225 -0.25 -1.81 -26.45
CA GLU A 225 0.61 -2.51 -27.42
C GLU A 225 1.27 -3.76 -26.81
N ILE A 226 1.62 -3.75 -25.52
CA ILE A 226 2.07 -4.94 -24.79
C ILE A 226 0.97 -6.01 -24.79
N PHE A 227 -0.25 -5.65 -24.39
CA PHE A 227 -1.38 -6.57 -24.37
C PHE A 227 -1.73 -7.08 -25.77
N ARG A 228 -1.61 -6.21 -26.79
CA ARG A 228 -1.82 -6.60 -28.18
C ARG A 228 -0.75 -7.58 -28.66
N ALA A 229 0.52 -7.38 -28.31
CA ALA A 229 1.58 -8.33 -28.62
C ALA A 229 1.27 -9.71 -28.02
N MET A 230 0.88 -9.75 -26.74
CA MET A 230 0.54 -11.01 -26.06
C MET A 230 -0.69 -11.72 -26.64
N ASN A 231 -1.58 -11.00 -27.34
CA ASN A 231 -2.74 -11.58 -28.02
C ASN A 231 -2.47 -12.02 -29.47
N ILE A 232 -1.36 -11.62 -30.10
CA ILE A 232 -1.04 -11.96 -31.49
C ILE A 232 0.02 -13.06 -31.52
N LYS A 233 -0.27 -14.17 -32.20
CA LYS A 233 0.68 -15.27 -32.38
C LYS A 233 1.93 -14.77 -33.10
N LEU A 234 3.11 -15.27 -32.69
CA LEU A 234 4.40 -14.84 -33.24
C LEU A 234 4.44 -14.88 -34.78
N ALA A 235 3.91 -15.94 -35.39
CA ALA A 235 3.86 -16.09 -36.85
C ALA A 235 2.96 -15.05 -37.57
N GLU A 236 2.00 -14.46 -36.85
CA GLU A 236 1.03 -13.49 -37.39
C GLU A 236 1.47 -12.03 -37.15
N ARG A 237 2.51 -11.79 -36.33
CA ARG A 237 2.95 -10.42 -35.99
C ARG A 237 3.50 -9.64 -37.18
N ALA A 238 4.13 -10.33 -38.13
CA ALA A 238 4.71 -9.71 -39.33
C ALA A 238 3.65 -9.05 -40.22
N THR A 239 2.41 -9.56 -40.19
CA THR A 239 1.27 -9.07 -40.99
C THR A 239 0.22 -8.33 -40.15
N ALA A 240 0.48 -8.13 -38.85
CA ALA A 240 -0.43 -7.41 -37.96
C ALA A 240 -0.55 -5.93 -38.37
N GLN A 241 -1.79 -5.45 -38.47
CA GLN A 241 -2.09 -4.05 -38.78
C GLN A 241 -2.90 -3.41 -37.63
N PRO A 242 -2.45 -2.28 -37.03
CA PRO A 242 -1.16 -1.63 -37.25
C PRO A 242 0.02 -2.51 -36.80
N ARG A 243 1.22 -2.25 -37.33
CA ARG A 243 2.42 -3.02 -36.97
C ARG A 243 2.72 -2.88 -35.47
N LEU A 244 3.12 -3.97 -34.82
CA LEU A 244 3.58 -3.93 -33.42
C LEU A 244 4.90 -3.15 -33.32
N PRO A 245 5.05 -2.24 -32.34
CA PRO A 245 6.33 -1.63 -32.02
C PRO A 245 7.41 -2.68 -31.76
N SER A 246 8.67 -2.38 -32.10
CA SER A 246 9.78 -3.32 -31.92
C SER A 246 9.93 -3.79 -30.47
N TRP A 247 9.77 -2.87 -29.51
CA TRP A 247 9.86 -3.15 -28.07
C TRP A 247 8.71 -4.04 -27.56
N ALA A 248 7.54 -4.04 -28.21
CA ALA A 248 6.42 -4.92 -27.83
C ALA A 248 6.58 -6.34 -28.40
N ASN A 249 7.38 -6.52 -29.46
CA ASN A 249 7.54 -7.81 -30.14
C ASN A 249 8.31 -8.86 -29.33
N THR A 250 8.95 -8.48 -28.23
CA THR A 250 9.69 -9.39 -27.33
C THR A 250 8.76 -10.19 -26.40
N PHE A 251 7.54 -9.70 -26.14
CA PHE A 251 6.58 -10.38 -25.29
C PHE A 251 6.10 -11.69 -25.93
N PRO A 252 5.89 -12.77 -25.17
CA PRO A 252 5.40 -14.04 -25.71
C PRO A 252 3.93 -13.95 -26.14
N TYR A 253 3.46 -14.94 -26.90
CA TYR A 253 2.02 -15.14 -27.10
C TYR A 253 1.44 -15.89 -25.90
N VAL A 254 0.44 -15.32 -25.24
CA VAL A 254 -0.22 -15.90 -24.07
C VAL A 254 -1.68 -16.14 -24.44
N ASN A 255 -1.97 -17.37 -24.90
CA ASN A 255 -3.22 -17.81 -25.52
C ASN A 255 -4.46 -17.02 -25.06
N GLY A 256 -5.04 -16.26 -26.00
CA GLY A 256 -5.70 -14.97 -25.80
C GLY A 256 -6.98 -14.91 -24.96
N GLY A 257 -7.29 -15.82 -24.05
CA GLY A 257 -8.47 -15.66 -23.17
C GLY A 257 -8.43 -14.33 -22.40
N LEU A 258 -7.32 -14.09 -21.68
CA LEU A 258 -7.13 -12.88 -20.88
C LEU A 258 -6.82 -11.64 -21.73
N PHE A 259 -6.13 -11.78 -22.86
CA PHE A 259 -5.64 -10.66 -23.69
C PHE A 259 -6.45 -10.35 -24.95
N SER A 260 -7.46 -11.16 -25.30
CA SER A 260 -8.31 -10.93 -26.50
C SER A 260 -9.41 -9.88 -26.32
N VAL A 261 -9.79 -9.58 -25.08
CA VAL A 261 -10.85 -8.59 -24.80
C VAL A 261 -10.34 -7.18 -25.09
N LYS A 262 -10.99 -6.45 -26.00
CA LYS A 262 -10.67 -5.03 -26.24
C LYS A 262 -11.13 -4.19 -25.05
N THR A 263 -10.20 -3.84 -24.17
CA THR A 263 -10.51 -3.13 -22.91
C THR A 263 -10.29 -1.62 -23.00
N ILE A 264 -9.39 -1.13 -23.87
CA ILE A 264 -8.81 0.22 -23.74
C ILE A 264 -9.25 1.20 -24.85
N ARG A 265 -9.67 0.73 -26.04
CA ARG A 265 -10.14 1.63 -27.11
C ARG A 265 -11.66 1.72 -27.18
N SER A 266 -12.21 2.90 -26.88
CA SER A 266 -13.58 3.27 -27.25
C SER A 266 -13.56 4.16 -28.48
N ASP A 267 -14.32 3.82 -29.51
CA ASP A 267 -14.63 4.72 -30.64
C ASP A 267 -15.54 5.91 -30.23
N THR A 268 -15.66 6.19 -28.92
CA THR A 268 -16.60 7.15 -28.32
C THR A 268 -15.98 8.09 -27.27
N GLY A 269 -14.65 8.19 -27.17
CA GLY A 269 -14.00 9.15 -26.26
C GLY A 269 -14.17 8.88 -24.75
N THR A 270 -14.36 7.62 -24.35
CA THR A 270 -14.54 7.16 -22.95
C THR A 270 -13.57 6.02 -22.59
N GLY A 271 -12.27 6.22 -22.89
CA GLY A 271 -11.18 5.31 -22.52
C GLY A 271 -10.90 5.29 -21.00
N MET A 272 -9.97 4.44 -20.55
CA MET A 272 -9.39 4.57 -19.20
C MET A 272 -8.24 5.57 -19.31
N HIS A 273 -8.27 6.61 -18.50
CA HIS A 273 -7.11 7.44 -18.22
C HIS A 273 -6.26 6.71 -17.17
N PRO A 274 -5.08 6.21 -17.54
CA PRO A 274 -4.22 5.46 -16.64
C PRO A 274 -3.52 6.36 -15.61
#